data_AF-A0A1V8T8D8-F1
#
_entry.id   AF-A0A1V8T8D8-F1
#
_cell.length_a   1.000
_cell.length_b   1.000
_cell.length_c   1.000
_cell.angle_alpha   90.00
_cell.angle_beta   90.00
_cell.angle_gamma   90.00
#
_symmetry.space_group_name_H-M   'P 1'
#
loop_
_entity.id
_entity.type
_entity.pdbx_description
1 polymer ?
#
loop_
_entity_poly.entity_id
_entity_poly.type
_entity_poly.pdbx_seq_one_letter_code
_entity_poly.pdbx_strand_id
1 'polypeptide(L)'
;MDDIDKAQYAEVLRSLPTLMDLMKYAGNVHMFWFMQRREAFLSEECLGKWNRKRLDQYVLLPIAFKSVIRSECHFVSHFWQQSDSPDPNGHSLQLVQKQLAGQAWSYVWIDWTCLPQAPRSAVETVYFDRALSTMPAIIQEASFISTYPSWEPRLWILFEVAHFGATGDPSEDWISQPDVAPYIMHMFEMVQSNGVRAIIDRYGYKCTQPFDQALITFWLELLILFGQIGLDKADVCKFVTNMTFQPGAGHLKYTSLDASFELWQFEGLLLH
;
A
#
# COMPACT_ATOMS: atom_id res chain seq x y z
N MET A 1 13.51 13.72 -0.86
CA MET A 1 12.84 15.00 -1.14
C MET A 1 13.73 16.14 -0.69
N ASP A 2 14.04 17.07 -1.59
CA ASP A 2 14.93 18.20 -1.28
C ASP A 2 14.19 19.24 -0.42
N ASP A 3 14.91 20.10 0.29
CA ASP A 3 14.30 21.08 1.21
C ASP A 3 13.40 22.10 0.49
N ILE A 4 13.65 22.33 -0.79
CA ILE A 4 12.84 23.20 -1.67
C ILE A 4 11.43 22.61 -1.85
N ASP A 5 11.32 21.30 -2.10
CA ASP A 5 10.04 20.62 -2.28
C ASP A 5 9.23 20.63 -0.98
N LYS A 6 9.90 20.42 0.17
CA LYS A 6 9.26 20.46 1.50
C LYS A 6 8.63 21.83 1.78
N ALA A 7 9.34 22.91 1.46
CA ALA A 7 8.84 24.26 1.65
C ALA A 7 7.59 24.52 0.79
N GLN A 8 7.58 24.04 -0.46
CA GLN A 8 6.44 24.15 -1.35
C GLN A 8 5.21 23.39 -0.83
N TYR A 9 5.38 22.14 -0.37
CA TYR A 9 4.26 21.37 0.21
C TYR A 9 3.73 22.01 1.50
N ALA A 10 4.61 22.57 2.33
CA ALA A 10 4.20 23.29 3.53
C ALA A 10 3.37 24.55 3.19
N GLU A 11 3.75 25.29 2.15
CA GLU A 11 3.00 26.45 1.65
C GLU A 11 1.59 26.04 1.18
N VAL A 12 1.51 24.97 0.39
CA VAL A 12 0.23 24.39 -0.06
C VAL A 12 -0.65 24.03 1.13
N LEU A 13 -0.13 23.30 2.12
CA LEU A 13 -0.91 22.90 3.30
C LEU A 13 -1.39 24.11 4.12
N ARG A 14 -0.59 25.17 4.26
CA ARG A 14 -1.00 26.41 4.94
C ARG A 14 -2.11 27.15 4.18
N SER A 15 -2.17 27.01 2.87
CA SER A 15 -3.21 27.63 2.03
C SER A 15 -4.57 26.92 2.11
N LEU A 16 -4.64 25.73 2.72
CA LEU A 16 -5.82 24.89 2.80
C LEU A 16 -6.42 24.97 4.22
N PRO A 17 -7.40 25.86 4.47
CA PRO A 17 -7.83 26.19 5.83
C PRO A 17 -8.66 25.08 6.49
N THR A 18 -9.17 24.12 5.72
CA THR A 18 -9.98 23.02 6.23
C THR A 18 -9.54 21.67 5.69
N LEU A 19 -9.86 20.62 6.44
CA LEU A 19 -9.71 19.23 6.00
C LEU A 19 -10.44 18.96 4.67
N MET A 20 -11.59 19.60 4.47
CA MET A 20 -12.37 19.45 3.23
C MET A 20 -11.63 20.07 2.04
N ASP A 21 -10.97 21.21 2.24
CA ASP A 21 -10.17 21.84 1.20
C ASP A 21 -8.94 20.98 0.87
N LEU A 22 -8.29 20.42 1.89
CA LEU A 22 -7.22 19.44 1.70
C LEU A 22 -7.66 18.25 0.87
N MET A 23 -8.78 17.61 1.22
CA MET A 23 -9.24 16.42 0.51
C MET A 23 -9.72 16.74 -0.92
N LYS A 24 -10.34 17.90 -1.15
CA LYS A 24 -10.69 18.37 -2.51
C LYS A 24 -9.44 18.68 -3.33
N TYR A 25 -8.46 19.32 -2.73
CA TYR A 25 -7.18 19.62 -3.37
C TYR A 25 -6.45 18.32 -3.72
N ALA A 26 -6.36 17.40 -2.76
CA ALA A 26 -5.77 16.08 -2.92
C ALA A 26 -6.50 15.23 -3.96
N GLY A 27 -7.83 15.35 -4.07
CA GLY A 27 -8.61 14.71 -5.13
C GLY A 27 -8.20 15.16 -6.54
N ASN A 28 -7.66 16.37 -6.72
CA ASN A 28 -7.43 16.97 -8.05
C ASN A 28 -5.96 17.18 -8.41
N VAL A 29 -5.11 17.60 -7.48
CA VAL A 29 -3.74 18.09 -7.77
C VAL A 29 -2.67 17.23 -7.10
N HIS A 30 -2.24 17.58 -5.88
CA HIS A 30 -1.25 16.80 -5.11
C HIS A 30 -1.92 16.09 -3.95
N MET A 31 -1.66 14.78 -3.85
CA MET A 31 -2.14 13.98 -2.74
C MET A 31 -1.17 14.00 -1.56
N PHE A 32 -1.71 13.71 -0.38
CA PHE A 32 -0.95 13.51 0.85
C PHE A 32 -1.45 12.24 1.55
N TRP A 33 -0.55 11.44 2.10
CA TRP A 33 -0.90 10.38 3.05
C TRP A 33 -1.04 10.98 4.45
N PHE A 34 -2.12 10.64 5.14
CA PHE A 34 -2.11 10.69 6.60
C PHE A 34 -1.23 9.55 7.09
N MET A 35 -0.21 9.87 7.88
CA MET A 35 0.61 8.90 8.58
C MET A 35 0.38 9.07 10.07
N GLN A 36 0.02 8.00 10.77
CA GLN A 36 -0.21 8.07 12.21
C GLN A 36 1.13 8.21 12.94
N ARG A 37 1.18 9.16 13.87
CA ARG A 37 2.37 9.44 14.68
C ARG A 37 2.62 8.32 15.68
N ARG A 38 3.91 8.06 15.95
CA ARG A 38 4.34 7.08 16.94
C ARG A 38 3.67 7.23 18.30
N GLU A 39 3.66 8.44 18.85
CA GLU A 39 3.09 8.67 20.19
C GLU A 39 1.60 8.34 20.23
N ALA A 40 0.87 8.71 19.18
CA ALA A 40 -0.54 8.38 19.05
C ALA A 40 -0.73 6.86 18.94
N PHE A 41 -0.04 6.20 18.01
CA PHE A 41 -0.13 4.76 17.79
C PHE A 41 0.19 3.92 19.04
N LEU A 42 1.22 4.31 19.81
CA LEU A 42 1.60 3.61 21.04
C LEU A 42 0.62 3.85 22.20
N SER A 43 -0.19 4.91 22.13
CA SER A 43 -1.19 5.22 23.16
C SER A 43 -2.54 4.53 22.94
N GLU A 44 -2.75 3.90 21.78
CA GLU A 44 -4.00 3.22 21.48
C GLU A 44 -4.07 1.84 22.14
N GLU A 45 -5.29 1.41 22.46
CA GLU A 45 -5.59 0.06 22.97
C GLU A 45 -6.07 -0.88 21.86
N CYS A 46 -6.54 -0.34 20.73
CA CYS A 46 -6.98 -1.05 19.54
C CYS A 46 -6.76 -0.20 18.28
N LEU A 47 -6.78 -0.83 17.09
CA LEU A 47 -6.69 -0.11 15.82
C LEU A 47 -7.95 0.73 15.59
N GLY A 48 -7.87 2.00 15.96
CA GLY A 48 -8.96 2.96 15.84
C GLY A 48 -9.24 3.32 14.38
N LYS A 49 -10.52 3.48 14.05
CA LYS A 49 -10.92 4.04 12.76
C LYS A 49 -10.37 5.46 12.62
N TRP A 50 -9.87 5.81 11.43
CA TRP A 50 -9.47 7.19 11.12
C TRP A 50 -10.56 8.18 11.52
N ASN A 51 -10.15 9.26 12.20
CA ASN A 51 -11.08 10.22 12.78
C ASN A 51 -10.71 11.67 12.46
N ARG A 52 -11.56 12.33 11.67
CA ARG A 52 -11.45 13.75 11.31
C ARG A 52 -11.39 14.73 12.49
N LYS A 53 -11.72 14.29 13.71
CA LYS A 53 -11.66 15.10 14.93
C LYS A 53 -10.35 14.91 15.73
N ARG A 54 -9.49 13.97 15.33
CA ARG A 54 -8.22 13.62 16.00
C ARG A 54 -7.03 13.82 15.05
N LEU A 55 -7.01 14.93 14.31
CA LEU A 55 -5.99 15.17 13.26
C LEU A 55 -4.58 15.40 13.83
N ASP A 56 -4.46 15.78 15.11
CA ASP A 56 -3.21 15.95 15.86
C ASP A 56 -2.37 14.66 15.96
N GLN A 57 -3.00 13.52 15.69
CA GLN A 57 -2.40 12.20 15.70
C GLN A 57 -1.71 11.82 14.41
N TYR A 58 -1.83 12.66 13.38
CA TYR A 58 -1.31 12.38 12.06
C TYR A 58 -0.32 13.45 11.62
N VAL A 59 0.59 13.06 10.74
CA VAL A 59 1.32 13.97 9.86
C VAL A 59 0.84 13.75 8.42
N LEU A 60 1.00 14.78 7.59
CA LEU A 60 0.74 14.69 6.16
C LEU A 60 2.06 14.55 5.43
N LEU A 61 2.26 13.43 4.74
CA LEU A 61 3.39 13.25 3.83
C LEU A 61 2.89 13.39 2.39
N PRO A 62 3.55 14.19 1.53
CA PRO A 62 3.15 14.31 0.15
C PRO A 62 3.32 12.97 -0.56
N ILE A 63 2.38 12.59 -1.42
CA ILE A 63 2.51 11.41 -2.26
C ILE A 63 3.41 11.78 -3.44
N ALA A 64 4.71 11.69 -3.20
CA ALA A 64 5.76 11.98 -4.18
C ALA A 64 6.93 11.01 -4.00
N PHE A 65 7.71 10.81 -5.06
CA PHE A 65 8.87 9.94 -5.01
C PHE A 65 9.87 10.37 -3.94
N LYS A 66 10.32 9.44 -3.09
CA LYS A 66 11.24 9.68 -1.96
C LYS A 66 10.72 10.72 -0.97
N SER A 67 9.41 10.75 -0.77
CA SER A 67 8.76 11.52 0.30
C SER A 67 8.81 10.79 1.63
N VAL A 68 8.89 9.46 1.59
CA VAL A 68 8.95 8.58 2.75
C VAL A 68 10.40 8.17 3.02
N ILE A 69 10.81 8.24 4.29
CA ILE A 69 12.09 7.70 4.75
C ILE A 69 11.82 6.31 5.33
N ARG A 70 12.33 5.27 4.67
CA ARG A 70 12.09 3.86 5.03
C ARG A 70 12.35 3.55 6.50
N SER A 71 13.40 4.11 7.09
CA SER A 71 13.74 3.89 8.51
C SER A 71 12.82 4.62 9.50
N GLU A 72 12.00 5.57 9.05
CA GLU A 72 11.10 6.34 9.91
C GLU A 72 9.63 5.93 9.76
N CYS A 73 9.27 5.34 8.63
CA CYS A 73 7.89 5.04 8.25
C CYS A 73 7.68 3.54 8.06
N HIS A 74 6.64 3.00 8.68
CA HIS A 74 6.24 1.62 8.49
C HIS A 74 4.86 1.52 7.84
N PHE A 75 4.76 0.77 6.75
CA PHE A 75 3.51 0.23 6.25
C PHE A 75 3.18 -1.03 7.07
N VAL A 76 1.97 -1.11 7.60
CA VAL A 76 1.53 -2.21 8.44
C VAL A 76 0.38 -2.93 7.76
N SER A 77 0.66 -4.15 7.30
CA SER A 77 -0.32 -5.10 6.79
C SER A 77 -0.85 -5.99 7.91
N HIS A 78 -2.17 -6.11 8.00
CA HIS A 78 -2.85 -6.89 9.04
C HIS A 78 -4.21 -7.37 8.58
N PHE A 79 -4.78 -8.37 9.27
CA PHE A 79 -6.17 -8.75 9.05
C PHE A 79 -7.15 -7.86 9.79
N TRP A 80 -8.22 -7.50 9.08
CA TRP A 80 -9.42 -6.99 9.70
C TRP A 80 -10.26 -8.15 10.26
N GLN A 81 -10.41 -8.20 11.58
CA GLN A 81 -11.22 -9.23 12.25
C GLN A 81 -12.73 -9.04 12.00
N GLN A 82 -13.19 -7.79 11.91
CA GLN A 82 -14.58 -7.43 11.61
C GLN A 82 -14.63 -6.29 10.59
N SER A 83 -15.76 -6.15 9.90
CA SER A 83 -15.94 -5.14 8.84
C SER A 83 -15.99 -3.70 9.36
N ASP A 84 -16.38 -3.51 10.62
CA ASP A 84 -16.54 -2.23 11.29
C ASP A 84 -15.54 -2.00 12.43
N SER A 85 -14.75 -3.02 12.77
CA SER A 85 -13.63 -2.94 13.70
C SER A 85 -12.58 -4.00 13.32
N PRO A 86 -11.43 -3.62 12.74
CA PRO A 86 -10.43 -4.59 12.29
C PRO A 86 -9.70 -5.25 13.45
N ASP A 87 -9.71 -4.63 14.64
CA ASP A 87 -9.01 -5.15 15.82
C ASP A 87 -9.79 -4.84 17.12
N PRO A 88 -11.01 -5.40 17.29
CA PRO A 88 -11.89 -5.06 18.41
C PRO A 88 -11.28 -5.36 19.78
N ASN A 89 -10.31 -6.27 19.85
CA ASN A 89 -9.66 -6.69 21.10
C ASN A 89 -8.21 -6.18 21.23
N GLY A 90 -7.71 -5.39 20.28
CA GLY A 90 -6.34 -4.85 20.33
C GLY A 90 -5.23 -5.88 20.08
N HIS A 91 -5.54 -7.09 19.65
CA HIS A 91 -4.56 -8.16 19.46
C HIS A 91 -3.60 -7.84 18.31
N SER A 92 -4.12 -7.35 17.18
CA SER A 92 -3.28 -6.98 16.04
C SER A 92 -2.38 -5.79 16.41
N LEU A 93 -2.94 -4.78 17.08
CA LEU A 93 -2.18 -3.63 17.57
C LEU A 93 -1.03 -4.07 18.50
N GLN A 94 -1.30 -4.92 19.49
CA GLN A 94 -0.29 -5.40 20.44
C GLN A 94 0.86 -6.15 19.75
N LEU A 95 0.55 -6.96 18.73
CA LEU A 95 1.57 -7.66 17.95
C LEU A 95 2.47 -6.68 17.20
N VAL A 96 1.88 -5.68 16.53
CA VAL A 96 2.63 -4.64 15.80
C VAL A 96 3.44 -3.77 16.75
N GLN A 97 2.86 -3.32 17.87
CA GLN A 97 3.56 -2.56 18.90
C GLN A 97 4.76 -3.34 19.47
N LYS A 98 4.61 -4.64 19.70
CA LYS A 98 5.69 -5.52 20.16
C LYS A 98 6.79 -5.66 19.11
N GLN A 99 6.46 -5.82 17.84
CA GLN A 99 7.44 -5.88 16.76
C GLN A 99 8.21 -4.55 16.63
N LEU A 100 7.51 -3.42 16.75
CA LEU A 100 8.08 -2.08 16.70
C LEU A 100 8.79 -1.64 18.00
N ALA A 101 8.68 -2.42 19.07
CA ALA A 101 9.29 -2.10 20.35
C ALA A 101 10.83 -2.09 20.23
N GLY A 102 11.46 -1.04 20.75
CA GLY A 102 12.92 -0.88 20.69
C GLY A 102 13.48 -0.42 19.35
N GLN A 103 12.65 -0.25 18.32
CA GLN A 103 13.07 0.31 17.03
C GLN A 103 12.97 1.85 17.02
N ALA A 104 13.86 2.50 16.27
CA ALA A 104 13.75 3.91 15.95
C ALA A 104 12.84 4.07 14.73
N TRP A 105 11.70 4.73 14.92
CA TRP A 105 10.70 5.03 13.89
C TRP A 105 9.82 6.19 14.35
N SER A 106 9.08 6.80 13.43
CA SER A 106 8.30 8.02 13.66
C SER A 106 6.83 7.88 13.27
N TYR A 107 6.55 7.15 12.19
CA TYR A 107 5.20 7.08 11.63
C TYR A 107 4.82 5.66 11.19
N VAL A 108 3.54 5.35 11.30
CA VAL A 108 2.94 4.15 10.71
C VAL A 108 1.84 4.54 9.73
N TRP A 109 1.66 3.71 8.72
CA TRP A 109 0.51 3.75 7.83
C TRP A 109 -0.22 2.41 7.90
N ILE A 110 -1.48 2.49 8.30
CA ILE A 110 -2.45 1.39 8.31
C ILE A 110 -3.66 1.90 7.58
N ASP A 111 -4.12 1.18 6.55
CA ASP A 111 -5.29 1.55 5.75
C ASP A 111 -6.49 2.01 6.60
N TRP A 112 -6.82 1.26 7.66
CA TRP A 112 -7.92 1.54 8.56
C TRP A 112 -7.75 2.83 9.38
N THR A 113 -6.54 3.04 9.91
CA THR A 113 -6.27 4.17 10.82
C THR A 113 -5.92 5.44 10.05
N CYS A 114 -5.46 5.31 8.80
CA CYS A 114 -4.91 6.40 7.99
C CYS A 114 -5.81 6.81 6.82
N LEU A 115 -6.82 6.01 6.44
CA LEU A 115 -7.79 6.38 5.41
C LEU A 115 -9.21 6.54 5.98
N PRO A 116 -10.03 7.45 5.43
CA PRO A 116 -11.43 7.58 5.82
C PRO A 116 -12.22 6.28 5.59
N GLN A 117 -12.79 5.69 6.65
CA GLN A 117 -13.61 4.47 6.55
C GLN A 117 -15.10 4.77 6.49
N ALA A 118 -15.91 3.85 5.96
CA ALA A 118 -17.36 4.02 5.80
C ALA A 118 -18.09 4.31 7.13
N PRO A 119 -19.11 5.20 7.16
CA PRO A 119 -19.61 6.00 6.04
C PRO A 119 -18.67 7.15 5.67
N ARG A 120 -18.40 7.30 4.37
CA ARG A 120 -17.59 8.37 3.79
C ARG A 120 -18.50 9.44 3.18
N SER A 121 -18.12 10.71 3.30
CA SER A 121 -18.66 11.78 2.45
C SER A 121 -18.15 11.65 1.01
N ALA A 122 -18.78 12.32 0.04
CA ALA A 122 -18.35 12.26 -1.37
C ALA A 122 -16.86 12.65 -1.56
N VAL A 123 -16.38 13.66 -0.83
CA VAL A 123 -14.99 14.11 -0.89
C VAL A 123 -14.03 13.08 -0.24
N GLU A 124 -14.44 12.46 0.87
CA GLU A 124 -13.68 11.37 1.50
C GLU A 124 -13.62 10.13 0.60
N THR A 125 -14.67 9.84 -0.16
CA THR A 125 -14.67 8.75 -1.15
C THR A 125 -13.63 8.99 -2.23
N VAL A 126 -13.62 10.18 -2.85
CA VAL A 126 -12.62 10.54 -3.86
C VAL A 126 -11.19 10.47 -3.27
N TYR A 127 -10.99 11.00 -2.07
CA TYR A 127 -9.69 10.93 -1.40
C TYR A 127 -9.28 9.48 -1.11
N PHE A 128 -10.18 8.66 -0.56
CA PHE A 128 -9.91 7.26 -0.24
C PHE A 128 -9.53 6.47 -1.50
N ASP A 129 -10.31 6.59 -2.57
CA ASP A 129 -10.09 5.81 -3.78
C ASP A 129 -8.74 6.18 -4.42
N ARG A 130 -8.41 7.48 -4.42
CA ARG A 130 -7.10 7.97 -4.91
C ARG A 130 -5.94 7.62 -3.96
N ALA A 131 -6.17 7.56 -2.65
CA ALA A 131 -5.12 7.17 -1.70
C ALA A 131 -4.84 5.67 -1.79
N LEU A 132 -5.88 4.85 -1.92
CA LEU A 132 -5.75 3.42 -2.09
C LEU A 132 -5.03 3.05 -3.39
N SER A 133 -5.26 3.79 -4.49
CA SER A 133 -4.51 3.59 -5.74
C SER A 133 -3.01 3.91 -5.63
N THR A 134 -2.59 4.60 -4.57
CA THR A 134 -1.17 4.92 -4.29
C THR A 134 -0.51 3.95 -3.33
N MET A 135 -1.23 2.93 -2.87
CA MET A 135 -0.69 1.91 -1.97
C MET A 135 0.58 1.21 -2.48
N PRO A 136 0.74 0.92 -3.80
CA PRO A 136 2.00 0.46 -4.37
C PRO A 136 3.23 1.31 -3.95
N ALA A 137 3.09 2.65 -4.00
CA ALA A 137 4.19 3.55 -3.69
C ALA A 137 4.57 3.54 -2.20
N ILE A 138 3.60 3.50 -1.29
CA ILE A 138 3.94 3.45 0.15
C ILE A 138 4.52 2.10 0.56
N ILE A 139 4.06 0.98 -0.02
CA ILE A 139 4.65 -0.35 0.21
C ILE A 139 6.11 -0.36 -0.29
N GLN A 140 6.37 0.27 -1.44
CA GLN A 140 7.71 0.39 -2.01
C GLN A 140 8.64 1.28 -1.16
N GLU A 141 8.16 2.38 -0.58
CA GLU A 141 9.02 3.37 0.09
C GLU A 141 9.15 3.16 1.60
N ALA A 142 8.14 2.59 2.26
CA ALA A 142 8.17 2.36 3.70
C ALA A 142 8.92 1.08 4.07
N SER A 143 9.19 0.91 5.36
CA SER A 143 9.46 -0.42 5.94
C SER A 143 8.15 -1.20 6.02
N PHE A 144 8.20 -2.53 5.91
CA PHE A 144 7.00 -3.35 5.87
C PHE A 144 6.88 -4.19 7.14
N ILE A 145 5.68 -4.21 7.72
CA ILE A 145 5.34 -5.04 8.86
C ILE A 145 4.09 -5.85 8.51
N SER A 146 4.15 -7.14 8.77
CA SER A 146 3.03 -8.07 8.63
C SER A 146 2.72 -8.73 9.96
N THR A 147 1.43 -8.86 10.25
CA THR A 147 0.93 -9.68 11.35
C THR A 147 -0.33 -10.43 10.92
N TYR A 148 -0.21 -11.76 10.70
CA TYR A 148 -1.34 -12.58 10.26
C TYR A 148 -1.55 -13.80 11.19
N PRO A 149 -2.24 -13.64 12.34
CA PRO A 149 -2.31 -14.68 13.38
C PRO A 149 -2.78 -16.07 12.90
N SER A 150 -3.64 -16.12 11.88
CA SER A 150 -4.09 -17.34 11.23
C SER A 150 -4.27 -17.11 9.75
N TRP A 151 -3.64 -17.91 8.89
CA TRP A 151 -3.75 -17.74 7.45
C TRP A 151 -5.20 -17.65 6.96
N GLU A 152 -5.46 -16.66 6.10
CA GLU A 152 -6.73 -16.47 5.40
C GLU A 152 -6.45 -16.06 3.95
N PRO A 153 -7.24 -16.51 2.97
CA PRO A 153 -7.03 -16.16 1.57
C PRO A 153 -7.60 -14.76 1.27
N ARG A 154 -6.95 -13.72 1.79
CA ARG A 154 -7.31 -12.32 1.52
C ARG A 154 -6.48 -11.76 0.39
N LEU A 155 -7.15 -11.33 -0.67
CA LEU A 155 -6.46 -10.95 -1.91
C LEU A 155 -5.63 -9.66 -1.74
N TRP A 156 -6.10 -8.70 -0.93
CA TRP A 156 -5.31 -7.53 -0.54
C TRP A 156 -3.98 -7.91 0.13
N ILE A 157 -4.00 -8.88 1.05
CA ILE A 157 -2.79 -9.33 1.75
C ILE A 157 -1.81 -10.02 0.80
N LEU A 158 -2.32 -10.87 -0.09
CA LEU A 158 -1.49 -11.50 -1.12
C LEU A 158 -0.79 -10.45 -1.99
N PHE A 159 -1.50 -9.40 -2.37
CA PHE A 159 -0.93 -8.29 -3.13
C PHE A 159 0.10 -7.50 -2.34
N GLU A 160 -0.17 -7.15 -1.09
CA GLU A 160 0.76 -6.41 -0.24
C GLU A 160 2.07 -7.17 -0.05
N VAL A 161 1.97 -8.49 0.23
CA VAL A 161 3.12 -9.39 0.35
C VAL A 161 3.87 -9.50 -0.99
N ALA A 162 3.16 -9.68 -2.11
CA ALA A 162 3.78 -9.79 -3.42
C ALA A 162 4.49 -8.51 -3.84
N HIS A 163 3.86 -7.38 -3.59
CA HIS A 163 4.43 -6.07 -3.89
C HIS A 163 5.67 -5.81 -3.04
N PHE A 164 5.60 -6.04 -1.72
CA PHE A 164 6.78 -5.88 -0.87
C PHE A 164 7.90 -6.84 -1.26
N GLY A 165 7.57 -8.10 -1.61
CA GLY A 165 8.55 -9.07 -2.10
C GLY A 165 9.27 -8.62 -3.38
N ALA A 166 8.55 -7.95 -4.29
CA ALA A 166 9.08 -7.50 -5.57
C ALA A 166 9.84 -6.16 -5.51
N THR A 167 9.41 -5.22 -4.65
CA THR A 167 9.95 -3.85 -4.62
C THR A 167 10.73 -3.50 -3.34
N GLY A 168 10.52 -4.28 -2.28
CA GLY A 168 11.11 -4.05 -0.97
C GLY A 168 12.46 -4.72 -0.79
N ASP A 169 12.81 -4.89 0.49
CA ASP A 169 14.02 -5.58 0.93
C ASP A 169 13.63 -6.67 1.96
N PRO A 170 12.88 -7.71 1.55
CA PRO A 170 12.46 -8.77 2.47
C PRO A 170 13.68 -9.53 3.00
N SER A 171 13.76 -9.71 4.33
CA SER A 171 14.79 -10.57 4.93
C SER A 171 14.42 -12.05 4.80
N GLU A 172 15.42 -12.94 4.87
CA GLU A 172 15.19 -14.39 4.92
C GLU A 172 14.27 -14.78 6.09
N ASP A 173 14.46 -14.11 7.23
CA ASP A 173 13.61 -14.27 8.41
C ASP A 173 12.16 -13.91 8.10
N TRP A 174 11.90 -12.78 7.42
CA TRP A 174 10.54 -12.35 7.06
C TRP A 174 9.87 -13.34 6.11
N ILE A 175 10.59 -13.80 5.09
CA ILE A 175 10.10 -14.79 4.12
C ILE A 175 9.70 -16.11 4.82
N SER A 176 10.44 -16.46 5.88
CA SER A 176 10.26 -17.70 6.64
C SER A 176 9.22 -17.58 7.77
N GLN A 177 8.63 -16.41 8.00
CA GLN A 177 7.63 -16.25 9.05
C GLN A 177 6.39 -17.12 8.73
N PRO A 178 5.88 -17.92 9.69
CA PRO A 178 4.77 -18.84 9.43
C PRO A 178 3.50 -18.18 8.89
N ASP A 179 3.30 -16.91 9.19
CA ASP A 179 2.13 -16.13 8.79
C ASP A 179 2.27 -15.55 7.37
N VAL A 180 3.49 -15.29 6.90
CA VAL A 180 3.82 -14.81 5.54
C VAL A 180 4.06 -15.96 4.56
N ALA A 181 4.68 -17.05 5.01
CA ALA A 181 5.17 -18.14 4.16
C ALA A 181 4.11 -18.73 3.19
N PRO A 182 2.83 -18.93 3.57
CA PRO A 182 1.83 -19.43 2.62
C PRO A 182 1.61 -18.50 1.42
N TYR A 183 1.63 -17.17 1.62
CA TYR A 183 1.47 -16.21 0.53
C TYR A 183 2.67 -16.26 -0.42
N ILE A 184 3.88 -16.36 0.12
CA ILE A 184 5.11 -16.51 -0.67
C ILE A 184 5.08 -17.81 -1.48
N MET A 185 4.67 -18.92 -0.87
CA MET A 185 4.51 -20.20 -1.57
C MET A 185 3.52 -20.07 -2.74
N HIS A 186 2.37 -19.44 -2.52
CA HIS A 186 1.39 -19.23 -3.58
C HIS A 186 1.93 -18.33 -4.70
N MET A 187 2.74 -17.31 -4.39
CA MET A 187 3.44 -16.53 -5.42
C MET A 187 4.41 -17.39 -6.25
N PHE A 188 5.18 -18.27 -5.62
CA PHE A 188 6.04 -19.20 -6.36
C PHE A 188 5.22 -20.12 -7.27
N GLU A 189 4.06 -20.62 -6.82
CA GLU A 189 3.16 -21.40 -7.68
C GLU A 189 2.59 -20.59 -8.85
N MET A 190 2.30 -19.30 -8.66
CA MET A 190 1.88 -18.39 -9.73
C MET A 190 2.96 -18.26 -10.81
N VAL A 191 4.22 -18.11 -10.40
CA VAL A 191 5.37 -18.03 -11.31
C VAL A 191 5.58 -19.34 -12.06
N GLN A 192 5.48 -20.48 -11.36
CA GLN A 192 5.93 -21.76 -11.88
C GLN A 192 4.93 -22.50 -12.77
N SER A 193 3.62 -22.42 -12.55
CA SER A 193 2.74 -23.46 -13.12
C SER A 193 1.31 -23.09 -13.46
N ASN A 194 0.68 -22.11 -12.78
CA ASN A 194 -0.77 -21.96 -12.86
C ASN A 194 -1.25 -20.55 -13.22
N GLY A 195 -0.37 -19.54 -13.20
CA GLY A 195 -0.76 -18.14 -13.36
C GLY A 195 -1.58 -17.62 -12.19
N VAL A 196 -1.77 -16.30 -12.14
CA VAL A 196 -2.35 -15.62 -10.98
C VAL A 196 -3.78 -16.06 -10.70
N ARG A 197 -4.66 -16.05 -11.70
CA ARG A 197 -6.09 -16.35 -11.52
C ARG A 197 -6.35 -17.76 -11.01
N ALA A 198 -5.64 -18.76 -11.54
CA ALA A 198 -5.84 -20.13 -11.09
C ALA A 198 -5.43 -20.33 -9.63
N ILE A 199 -4.42 -19.62 -9.14
CA ILE A 199 -4.02 -19.65 -7.73
C ILE A 199 -5.02 -18.88 -6.87
N ILE A 200 -5.54 -17.74 -7.35
CA ILE A 200 -6.63 -17.01 -6.69
C ILE A 200 -7.83 -17.93 -6.49
N ASP A 201 -8.27 -18.62 -7.54
CA ASP A 201 -9.43 -19.51 -7.51
C ASP A 201 -9.18 -20.76 -6.64
N ARG A 202 -8.02 -21.41 -6.80
CA ARG A 202 -7.65 -22.63 -6.08
C ARG A 202 -7.65 -22.43 -4.57
N TYR A 203 -7.07 -21.33 -4.11
CA TYR A 203 -6.92 -21.04 -2.68
C TYR A 203 -8.04 -20.17 -2.12
N GLY A 204 -9.01 -19.77 -2.95
CA GLY A 204 -10.19 -19.02 -2.54
C GLY A 204 -9.90 -17.57 -2.13
N TYR A 205 -8.91 -16.94 -2.79
CA TYR A 205 -8.57 -15.54 -2.54
C TYR A 205 -9.72 -14.61 -2.92
N LYS A 206 -10.08 -13.70 -2.01
CA LYS A 206 -11.24 -12.81 -2.21
C LYS A 206 -11.00 -11.38 -1.71
N CYS A 207 -11.74 -10.46 -2.31
CA CYS A 207 -12.00 -9.11 -1.78
C CYS A 207 -13.48 -8.95 -1.46
N THR A 208 -13.78 -8.00 -0.57
CA THR A 208 -15.17 -7.61 -0.28
C THR A 208 -15.82 -6.93 -1.49
N GLN A 209 -15.06 -6.14 -2.26
CA GLN A 209 -15.54 -5.42 -3.43
C GLN A 209 -15.03 -6.07 -4.73
N PRO A 210 -15.90 -6.33 -5.73
CA PRO A 210 -15.47 -6.88 -7.02
C PRO A 210 -14.47 -6.00 -7.78
N PHE A 211 -14.59 -4.67 -7.64
CA PHE A 211 -13.65 -3.73 -8.26
C PHE A 211 -12.22 -3.92 -7.73
N ASP A 212 -12.06 -4.02 -6.41
CA ASP A 212 -10.77 -4.29 -5.78
C ASP A 212 -10.18 -5.60 -6.29
N GLN A 213 -11.00 -6.65 -6.44
CA GLN A 213 -10.54 -7.93 -6.95
C GLN A 213 -9.93 -7.82 -8.35
N ALA A 214 -10.59 -7.09 -9.27
CA ALA A 214 -10.06 -6.88 -10.61
C ALA A 214 -8.75 -6.07 -10.60
N LEU A 215 -8.72 -4.97 -9.85
CA LEU A 215 -7.54 -4.11 -9.71
C LEU A 215 -6.34 -4.89 -9.15
N ILE A 216 -6.55 -5.63 -8.08
CA ILE A 216 -5.48 -6.38 -7.41
C ILE A 216 -4.99 -7.54 -8.28
N THR A 217 -5.91 -8.24 -8.95
CA THR A 217 -5.54 -9.32 -9.87
C THR A 217 -4.64 -8.80 -10.98
N PHE A 218 -4.96 -7.63 -11.56
CA PHE A 218 -4.10 -6.98 -12.55
C PHE A 218 -2.69 -6.69 -12.01
N TRP A 219 -2.60 -6.11 -10.80
CA TRP A 219 -1.30 -5.84 -10.18
C TRP A 219 -0.49 -7.11 -9.91
N LEU A 220 -1.13 -8.17 -9.43
CA LEU A 220 -0.48 -9.46 -9.23
C LEU A 220 0.01 -10.06 -10.54
N GLU A 221 -0.82 -10.05 -11.60
CA GLU A 221 -0.43 -10.54 -12.93
C GLU A 221 0.82 -9.82 -13.44
N LEU A 222 0.88 -8.50 -13.25
CA LEU A 222 2.03 -7.70 -13.62
C LEU A 222 3.30 -8.02 -12.80
N LEU A 223 3.19 -8.08 -11.47
CA LEU A 223 4.32 -8.38 -10.60
C LEU A 223 4.89 -9.78 -10.86
N ILE A 224 4.02 -10.76 -11.09
CA ILE A 224 4.44 -12.13 -11.44
C ILE A 224 5.11 -12.17 -12.81
N LEU A 225 4.59 -11.43 -13.80
CA LEU A 225 5.21 -11.32 -15.13
C LEU A 225 6.62 -10.72 -15.02
N PHE A 226 6.82 -9.70 -14.20
CA PHE A 226 8.15 -9.11 -13.96
C PHE A 226 9.14 -10.12 -13.39
N GLY A 227 8.70 -10.96 -12.46
CA GLY A 227 9.53 -12.05 -11.95
C GLY A 227 9.86 -13.09 -13.04
N GLN A 228 8.89 -13.45 -13.88
CA GLN A 228 9.07 -14.45 -14.95
C GLN A 228 10.04 -13.99 -16.04
N ILE A 229 10.00 -12.71 -16.42
CA ILE A 229 10.89 -12.15 -17.45
C ILE A 229 12.25 -11.70 -16.88
N GLY A 230 12.47 -11.88 -15.57
CA GLY A 230 13.75 -11.62 -14.91
C GLY A 230 14.08 -10.14 -14.76
N LEU A 231 13.08 -9.26 -14.61
CA LEU A 231 13.33 -7.86 -14.32
C LEU A 231 14.01 -7.70 -12.97
N ASP A 232 15.04 -6.85 -12.92
CA ASP A 232 15.67 -6.51 -11.65
C ASP A 232 14.75 -5.62 -10.80
N LYS A 233 15.00 -5.60 -9.49
CA LYS A 233 14.20 -4.82 -8.53
C LYS A 233 14.17 -3.32 -8.86
N ALA A 234 15.27 -2.75 -9.35
CA ALA A 234 15.34 -1.32 -9.64
C ALA A 234 14.42 -0.96 -10.81
N ASP A 235 14.33 -1.82 -11.81
CA ASP A 235 13.42 -1.71 -12.94
C ASP A 235 11.97 -1.85 -12.51
N VAL A 236 11.65 -2.86 -11.68
CA VAL A 236 10.30 -3.03 -11.11
C VAL A 236 9.88 -1.79 -10.31
N CYS A 237 10.74 -1.28 -9.42
CA CYS A 237 10.46 -0.09 -8.63
C CYS A 237 10.19 1.14 -9.51
N LYS A 238 10.99 1.36 -10.56
CA LYS A 238 10.75 2.47 -11.51
C LYS A 238 9.41 2.31 -12.21
N PHE A 239 9.07 1.09 -12.62
CA PHE A 239 7.80 0.81 -13.30
C PHE A 239 6.60 1.09 -12.39
N VAL A 240 6.61 0.54 -11.18
CA VAL A 240 5.58 0.77 -10.16
C VAL A 240 5.45 2.25 -9.85
N THR A 241 6.57 2.96 -9.68
CA THR A 241 6.60 4.41 -9.47
C THR A 241 5.91 5.14 -10.63
N ASN A 242 6.30 4.86 -11.87
CA ASN A 242 5.71 5.52 -13.04
C ASN A 242 4.20 5.25 -13.13
N MET A 243 3.75 4.01 -12.96
CA MET A 243 2.32 3.72 -13.00
C MET A 243 1.53 4.38 -11.87
N THR A 244 2.13 4.49 -10.68
CA THR A 244 1.47 5.09 -9.51
C THR A 244 1.35 6.61 -9.63
N PHE A 245 2.41 7.27 -10.10
CA PHE A 245 2.47 8.74 -10.16
C PHE A 245 2.10 9.32 -11.53
N GLN A 246 2.03 8.52 -12.59
CA GLN A 246 1.66 8.94 -13.95
C GLN A 246 0.55 8.06 -14.56
N PRO A 247 -0.62 7.94 -13.92
CA PRO A 247 -1.70 7.05 -14.38
C PRO A 247 -2.30 7.41 -15.75
N GLY A 248 -1.96 8.57 -16.30
CA GLY A 248 -2.39 9.03 -17.63
C GLY A 248 -1.38 8.80 -18.76
N ALA A 249 -0.23 8.18 -18.47
CA ALA A 249 0.76 7.85 -19.49
C ALA A 249 0.28 6.64 -20.31
N GLY A 250 -0.50 6.90 -21.36
CA GLY A 250 -1.07 5.84 -22.22
C GLY A 250 -0.04 4.91 -22.87
N HIS A 251 1.23 5.30 -22.86
CA HIS A 251 2.35 4.47 -23.29
C HIS A 251 3.54 4.71 -22.37
N LEU A 252 3.94 3.67 -21.65
CA LEU A 252 5.14 3.65 -20.83
C LEU A 252 6.18 2.77 -21.53
N LYS A 253 7.16 3.41 -22.14
CA LYS A 253 8.33 2.71 -22.69
C LYS A 253 9.43 2.67 -21.64
N TYR A 254 9.90 1.46 -21.34
CA TYR A 254 11.00 1.21 -20.45
C TYR A 254 12.13 0.54 -21.22
N THR A 255 13.36 1.00 -21.00
CA THR A 255 14.56 0.37 -21.57
C THR A 255 15.55 0.19 -20.43
N SER A 256 15.86 -1.07 -20.11
CA SER A 256 17.00 -1.44 -19.26
C SER A 256 18.19 -1.83 -20.14
N LEU A 257 19.31 -2.21 -19.50
CA LEU A 257 20.47 -2.72 -20.23
C LEU A 257 20.16 -4.02 -20.98
N ASP A 258 19.23 -4.83 -20.46
CA ASP A 258 18.98 -6.20 -20.93
C ASP A 258 17.64 -6.36 -21.66
N ALA A 259 16.72 -5.39 -21.56
CA ALA A 259 15.41 -5.50 -22.20
C ALA A 259 14.74 -4.14 -22.44
N SER A 260 13.81 -4.12 -23.39
CA SER A 260 12.88 -3.01 -23.58
C SER A 260 11.45 -3.49 -23.43
N PHE A 261 10.65 -2.77 -22.63
CA PHE A 261 9.25 -3.05 -22.37
C PHE A 261 8.42 -1.88 -22.81
N GLU A 262 7.24 -2.17 -23.33
CA GLU A 262 6.25 -1.15 -23.62
C GLU A 262 4.95 -1.58 -22.94
N LEU A 263 4.50 -0.77 -21.99
CA LEU A 263 3.18 -0.91 -21.41
C LEU A 263 2.26 0.11 -22.05
N TRP A 264 1.22 -0.39 -22.70
CA TRP A 264 0.13 0.43 -23.22
C TRP A 264 -0.95 0.51 -22.16
N GLN A 265 -0.86 1.53 -21.30
CA GLN A 265 -1.93 1.84 -20.37
C GLN A 265 -3.13 2.25 -21.24
N PHE A 266 -4.26 1.53 -21.15
CA PHE A 266 -5.49 1.63 -21.97
C PHE A 266 -5.72 0.62 -23.12
N GLU A 267 -4.86 -0.39 -23.35
CA GLU A 267 -5.27 -1.54 -24.20
C GLU A 267 -5.94 -2.69 -23.41
N GLY A 268 -6.13 -2.53 -22.09
CA GLY A 268 -6.69 -3.54 -21.19
C GLY A 268 -8.18 -3.37 -20.89
N LEU A 269 -9.04 -3.38 -21.91
CA LEU A 269 -10.42 -3.83 -21.73
C LEU A 269 -10.37 -5.36 -21.60
N LEU A 270 -10.52 -5.90 -20.40
CA LEU A 270 -10.99 -7.27 -20.25
C LEU A 270 -12.52 -7.25 -20.38
N LEU A 271 -12.98 -7.11 -21.61
CA LEU A 271 -14.36 -7.43 -21.97
C LEU A 271 -14.44 -8.95 -22.17
N HIS A 272 -15.32 -9.59 -21.41
CA HIS A 272 -16.03 -10.78 -21.87
C HIS A 272 -17.43 -10.36 -22.30
#